data_AF-A0A239RCK8-F1
#
_entry.id   AF-A0A239RCK8-F1
#
_cell.length_a   1.000
_cell.length_b   1.000
_cell.length_c   1.000
_cell.angle_alpha   90.00
_cell.angle_beta   90.00
_cell.angle_gamma   90.00
#
_symmetry.space_group_name_H-M   'P 1'
#
loop_
_entity.id
_entity.type
_entity.pdbx_description
1 polymer ?
#
loop_
_entity_poly.entity_id
_entity_poly.type
_entity_poly.pdbx_seq_one_letter_code
_entity_poly.pdbx_strand_id
1 'polypeptide(L)'
;MKILKNFSKLFIAESDKAYWDKKATVLEWQKQTGKKLSPDSTNQAIYESAIKDGYNVSWKTLSDGLPDYFIELSQLDVTFAISIGILTAFTAMLVDRIGSEKSEKETGIKSLEKRISEMAEKGYDKNNPFDLRSGANHRKVGHDFFSFNKDIIPGEYIMRDKSGNLRKVADIVGSSTKEKFSMSDLINATYGTNTNNFFSGIWDKIAHTIHHLAKDIVTPNGLPLPFTELLNKFSEANNVSGYKVTNELLDNVQNEFVSLRASDFTSVGFIRLTHSVLYRIKETEWKNFDKNTISATKAQLNVLSYCSCVITQMFLYLFKKENLYTLVDRKTNEDDGGTLNWIMLSLIIKNVAQVFYYQSKMNKFLLDEQQQIIDELIKEENTYGETVQV
;
A
#
# COMPACT_ATOMS: atom_id res chain seq x y z
N MET A 1 5.21 28.98 -3.55
CA MET A 1 5.64 29.50 -2.23
C MET A 1 4.51 30.04 -1.32
N LYS A 2 3.40 30.59 -1.83
CA LYS A 2 2.27 31.07 -0.98
C LYS A 2 1.48 29.95 -0.28
N ILE A 3 1.35 28.78 -0.90
CA ILE A 3 0.58 27.64 -0.35
C ILE A 3 1.30 27.00 0.86
N LEU A 4 2.64 26.90 0.82
CA LEU A 4 3.46 26.43 1.94
C LEU A 4 3.40 27.35 3.18
N LYS A 5 3.30 28.66 2.97
CA LYS A 5 3.11 29.65 4.06
C LYS A 5 1.73 29.58 4.73
N ASN A 6 0.72 29.04 4.05
CA ASN A 6 -0.60 28.82 4.66
C ASN A 6 -0.66 27.48 5.41
N PHE A 7 0.05 26.45 4.94
CA PHE A 7 0.23 25.20 5.69
C PHE A 7 1.00 25.41 7.00
N SER A 8 2.05 26.23 7.01
CA SER A 8 2.78 26.55 8.25
C SER A 8 1.97 27.36 9.26
N LYS A 9 0.87 28.01 8.85
CA LYS A 9 -0.05 28.71 9.75
C LYS A 9 -1.13 27.79 10.34
N LEU A 10 -1.40 26.64 9.71
CA LEU A 10 -2.19 25.56 10.30
C LEU A 10 -1.41 24.79 11.37
N PHE A 11 -0.08 24.90 11.34
CA PHE A 11 0.85 24.37 12.35
C PHE A 11 1.51 25.50 13.14
N ILE A 12 0.73 26.43 13.67
CA ILE A 12 1.24 27.29 14.76
C ILE A 12 1.27 26.41 16.00
N ALA A 13 2.39 25.71 16.17
CA ALA A 13 2.80 25.23 17.47
C ALA A 13 3.23 26.45 18.29
N GLU A 14 2.26 27.17 18.87
CA GLU A 14 2.51 27.63 20.24
C GLU A 14 2.97 26.37 20.98
N SER A 15 4.10 26.42 21.72
CA SER A 15 4.57 25.23 22.43
C SER A 15 3.39 24.62 23.16
N ASP A 16 3.07 23.35 22.85
CA ASP A 16 1.84 22.65 23.26
C ASP A 16 1.46 23.02 24.70
N LYS A 17 2.47 22.99 25.58
CA LYS A 17 2.38 23.36 26.98
C LYS A 17 1.81 24.76 27.27
N ALA A 18 2.33 25.83 26.66
CA ALA A 18 1.91 27.20 26.98
C ALA A 18 0.46 27.48 26.55
N TYR A 19 0.05 26.91 25.42
CA TYR A 19 -1.33 26.99 24.97
C TYR A 19 -2.27 26.24 25.93
N TRP A 20 -1.92 25.01 26.31
CA TRP A 20 -2.73 24.20 27.21
C TRP A 20 -2.75 24.71 28.65
N ASP A 21 -1.65 25.27 29.16
CA ASP A 21 -1.59 25.89 30.49
C ASP A 21 -2.48 27.14 30.55
N LYS A 22 -2.55 27.94 29.47
CA LYS A 22 -3.51 29.05 29.37
C LYS A 22 -4.96 28.55 29.43
N LYS A 23 -5.27 27.48 28.69
CA LYS A 23 -6.61 26.87 28.69
C LYS A 23 -6.98 26.28 30.05
N ALA A 24 -6.05 25.59 30.70
CA ALA A 24 -6.25 25.03 32.03
C ALA A 24 -6.51 26.09 33.09
N THR A 25 -5.74 27.18 33.05
CA THR A 25 -5.91 28.33 33.95
C THR A 25 -7.29 28.96 33.80
N VAL A 26 -7.76 29.15 32.56
CA VAL A 26 -9.11 29.68 32.31
C VAL A 26 -10.20 28.73 32.80
N LEU A 27 -10.07 27.43 32.53
CA LEU A 27 -11.06 26.42 32.95
C LEU A 27 -11.20 26.35 34.48
N GLU A 28 -10.09 26.28 35.22
CA GLU A 28 -10.15 26.23 36.69
C GLU A 28 -10.67 27.54 37.30
N TRP A 29 -10.28 28.69 36.72
CA TRP A 29 -10.80 29.98 37.14
C TRP A 29 -12.32 30.07 37.00
N GLN A 30 -12.86 29.64 35.86
CA GLN A 30 -14.30 29.62 35.63
C GLN A 30 -15.02 28.67 36.58
N LYS A 31 -14.47 27.47 36.80
CA LYS A 31 -15.02 26.48 37.72
C LYS A 31 -15.14 27.01 39.15
N GLN A 32 -14.11 27.68 39.65
CA GLN A 32 -14.05 28.13 41.06
C GLN A 32 -14.78 29.46 41.30
N THR A 33 -14.81 30.35 40.30
CA THR A 33 -15.39 31.68 40.48
C THR A 33 -16.82 31.82 39.97
N GLY A 34 -17.28 30.92 39.09
CA GLY A 34 -18.59 31.03 38.43
C GLY A 34 -18.76 32.31 37.61
N LYS A 35 -17.66 33.03 37.30
CA LYS A 35 -17.74 34.29 36.55
C LYS A 35 -18.12 34.03 35.09
N LYS A 36 -19.26 34.59 34.68
CA LYS A 36 -19.70 34.60 33.29
C LYS A 36 -18.73 35.38 32.40
N LEU A 37 -18.40 34.83 31.24
CA LEU A 37 -17.63 35.53 30.22
C LEU A 37 -18.53 36.42 29.36
N SER A 38 -18.06 37.62 29.04
CA SER A 38 -18.71 38.43 28.00
C SER A 38 -18.53 37.74 26.63
N PRO A 39 -19.60 37.65 25.80
CA PRO A 39 -19.54 37.04 24.46
C PRO A 39 -18.47 37.65 23.54
N ASP A 40 -18.07 38.90 23.81
CA ASP A 40 -17.14 39.67 22.98
C ASP A 40 -15.67 39.55 23.45
N SER A 41 -15.39 38.73 24.47
CA SER A 41 -14.05 38.62 25.06
C SER A 41 -13.14 37.71 24.24
N THR A 42 -11.91 38.15 23.97
CA THR A 42 -10.90 37.30 23.32
C THR A 42 -10.30 36.29 24.31
N ASN A 43 -9.84 35.13 23.81
CA ASN A 43 -9.18 34.10 24.63
C ASN A 43 -8.03 34.63 25.50
N GLN A 44 -7.29 35.63 25.00
CA GLN A 44 -6.19 36.25 25.72
C GLN A 44 -6.68 37.17 26.85
N ALA A 45 -7.73 37.96 26.63
CA ALA A 45 -8.34 38.81 27.66
C ALA A 45 -8.96 38.00 28.81
N ILE A 46 -9.49 36.81 28.49
CA ILE A 46 -10.05 35.87 29.47
C ILE A 46 -8.93 35.29 30.34
N TYR A 47 -7.83 34.86 29.71
CA TYR A 47 -6.66 34.36 30.43
C TYR A 47 -6.02 35.42 31.34
N GLU A 48 -5.90 36.66 30.87
CA GLU A 48 -5.37 37.76 31.68
C GLU A 48 -6.26 38.07 32.89
N SER A 49 -7.58 37.90 32.76
CA SER A 49 -8.52 38.05 33.87
C SER A 49 -8.37 36.93 34.90
N ALA A 50 -8.22 35.67 34.45
CA ALA A 50 -7.95 34.54 35.32
C ALA A 50 -6.64 34.69 36.11
N ILE A 51 -5.58 35.14 35.44
CA ILE A 51 -4.27 35.40 36.07
C ILE A 51 -4.37 36.54 37.09
N LYS A 52 -5.10 37.61 36.77
CA LYS A 52 -5.31 38.75 37.68
C LYS A 52 -6.07 38.33 38.95
N ASP A 53 -6.98 37.37 38.82
CA ASP A 53 -7.70 36.77 39.94
C ASP A 53 -6.88 35.71 40.70
N GLY A 54 -5.61 35.50 40.34
CA GLY A 54 -4.66 34.66 41.05
C GLY A 54 -4.58 33.20 40.56
N TYR A 55 -5.22 32.86 39.45
CA TYR A 55 -5.22 31.50 38.92
C TYR A 55 -4.01 31.29 37.99
N ASN A 56 -3.29 30.21 38.21
CA ASN A 56 -2.19 29.79 37.35
C ASN A 56 -2.09 28.27 37.42
N VAL A 57 -2.82 27.60 36.53
CA VAL A 57 -2.98 26.15 36.54
C VAL A 57 -2.35 25.59 35.28
N SER A 58 -1.48 24.59 35.46
CA SER A 58 -0.92 23.87 34.33
C SER A 58 -1.90 22.83 33.82
N TRP A 59 -1.90 22.57 32.51
CA TRP A 59 -2.70 21.50 31.93
C TRP A 59 -2.44 20.16 32.59
N LYS A 60 -1.17 19.87 32.89
CA LYS A 60 -0.76 18.65 33.59
C LYS A 60 -1.48 18.46 34.93
N THR A 61 -1.71 19.55 35.68
CA THR A 61 -2.41 19.49 36.97
C THR A 61 -3.92 19.31 36.78
N LEU A 62 -4.49 19.97 35.77
CA LEU A 62 -5.92 19.85 35.46
C LEU A 62 -6.27 18.48 34.87
N SER A 63 -5.36 17.90 34.09
CA SER A 63 -5.50 16.60 33.44
C SER A 63 -5.08 15.43 34.33
N ASP A 64 -4.67 15.68 35.58
CA ASP A 64 -4.23 14.67 36.54
C ASP A 64 -5.45 13.85 37.02
N GLY A 65 -5.91 12.93 36.17
CA GLY A 65 -7.15 12.17 36.34
C GLY A 65 -7.95 11.95 35.05
N LEU A 66 -7.65 12.70 33.98
CA LEU A 66 -8.08 12.34 32.63
C LEU A 66 -7.26 11.12 32.19
N PRO A 67 -7.89 10.02 31.78
CA PRO A 67 -7.14 8.88 31.24
C PRO A 67 -6.24 9.35 30.10
N ASP A 68 -4.98 8.93 30.08
CA ASP A 68 -4.14 9.05 28.89
C ASP A 68 -4.75 8.15 27.80
N TYR A 69 -5.68 8.71 27.02
CA TYR A 69 -6.46 7.95 26.03
C TYR A 69 -5.63 7.52 24.81
N PHE A 70 -4.35 7.88 24.74
CA PHE A 70 -3.46 7.50 23.65
C PHE A 70 -2.34 6.59 24.15
N ILE A 71 -2.16 5.44 23.50
CA ILE A 71 -0.94 4.65 23.67
C ILE A 71 0.17 5.43 22.99
N GLU A 72 1.05 6.04 23.78
CA GLU A 72 2.27 6.64 23.28
C GLU A 72 3.21 5.54 22.78
N LEU A 73 3.69 5.66 21.55
CA LEU A 73 4.68 4.73 21.02
C LEU A 73 6.01 4.95 21.74
N SER A 74 6.49 3.94 22.45
CA SER A 74 7.81 4.03 23.06
C SER A 74 8.90 4.08 21.99
N GLN A 75 10.07 4.63 22.35
CA GLN A 75 11.23 4.61 21.45
C GLN A 75 11.60 3.19 21.01
N LEU A 76 11.36 2.19 21.87
CA LEU A 76 11.58 0.79 21.56
C LEU A 76 10.60 0.30 20.48
N ASP A 77 9.33 0.68 20.56
CA ASP A 77 8.31 0.30 19.57
C ASP A 77 8.62 0.92 18.20
N VAL A 78 9.04 2.19 18.17
CA VAL A 78 9.46 2.88 16.94
C VAL A 78 10.71 2.22 16.36
N THR A 79 11.72 1.95 17.19
CA THR A 79 12.98 1.30 16.75
C THR A 79 12.71 -0.10 16.22
N PHE A 80 11.85 -0.87 16.88
CA PHE A 80 11.43 -2.19 16.43
C PHE A 80 10.77 -2.11 15.05
N ALA A 81 9.78 -1.23 14.87
CA ALA A 81 9.08 -1.09 13.60
C ALA A 81 10.04 -0.74 12.44
N ILE A 82 10.92 0.24 12.65
CA ILE A 82 11.92 0.63 11.65
C ILE A 82 12.87 -0.53 11.33
N SER A 83 13.38 -1.22 12.35
CA SER A 83 14.32 -2.34 12.20
C SER A 83 13.68 -3.50 11.44
N ILE A 84 12.41 -3.81 11.72
CA ILE A 84 11.66 -4.83 10.99
C ILE A 84 11.46 -4.42 9.52
N GLY A 85 11.17 -3.14 9.25
CA GLY A 85 11.09 -2.64 7.88
C GLY A 85 12.40 -2.84 7.11
N ILE A 86 13.54 -2.47 7.71
CA ILE A 86 14.87 -2.65 7.11
C ILE A 86 15.17 -4.14 6.88
N LEU A 87 14.98 -5.00 7.89
CA LEU A 87 15.21 -6.44 7.78
C LEU A 87 14.34 -7.06 6.68
N THR A 88 13.09 -6.62 6.56
CA THR A 88 12.16 -7.09 5.54
C THR A 88 12.65 -6.78 4.13
N ALA A 89 13.25 -5.61 3.90
CA ALA A 89 13.81 -5.27 2.59
C ALA A 89 14.95 -6.24 2.19
N PHE A 90 15.78 -6.68 3.14
CA PHE A 90 16.78 -7.74 2.88
C PHE A 90 16.14 -9.11 2.62
N THR A 91 15.06 -9.45 3.32
CA THR A 91 14.26 -10.65 3.01
C THR A 91 13.70 -10.59 1.59
N ALA A 92 13.18 -9.44 1.15
CA ALA A 92 12.69 -9.21 -0.20
C ALA A 92 13.78 -9.47 -1.25
N MET A 93 14.99 -8.95 -1.01
CA MET A 93 16.16 -9.17 -1.84
C MET A 93 16.52 -10.66 -1.95
N LEU A 94 16.46 -11.41 -0.85
CA LEU A 94 16.72 -12.85 -0.86
C LEU A 94 15.66 -13.61 -1.67
N VAL A 95 14.38 -13.26 -1.54
CA VAL A 95 13.28 -13.87 -2.30
C VAL A 95 13.47 -13.66 -3.80
N ASP A 96 13.75 -12.44 -4.22
CA ASP A 96 14.02 -12.12 -5.64
C ASP A 96 15.24 -12.91 -6.16
N ARG A 97 16.31 -12.99 -5.35
CA ARG A 97 17.52 -13.73 -5.72
C ARG A 97 17.23 -15.21 -5.93
N ILE A 98 16.54 -15.87 -4.99
CA ILE A 98 16.13 -17.29 -5.08
C ILE A 98 15.24 -17.55 -6.30
N GLY A 99 14.41 -16.58 -6.65
CA GLY A 99 13.55 -16.60 -7.82
C GLY A 99 14.29 -16.59 -9.17
N SER A 100 15.48 -16.00 -9.21
CA SER A 100 16.27 -15.81 -10.43
C SER A 100 17.10 -17.04 -10.83
N GLU A 101 17.37 -17.20 -12.14
CA GLU A 101 18.37 -18.15 -12.66
C GLU A 101 19.81 -17.86 -12.17
N LYS A 102 20.07 -16.64 -11.70
CA LYS A 102 21.37 -16.24 -11.16
C LYS A 102 21.72 -17.00 -9.88
N SER A 103 20.72 -17.22 -9.01
CA SER A 103 20.89 -18.05 -7.80
C SER A 103 21.33 -19.47 -8.12
N GLU A 104 20.84 -20.07 -9.21
CA GLU A 104 21.25 -21.42 -9.61
C GLU A 104 22.70 -21.47 -10.07
N LYS A 105 23.17 -20.46 -10.82
CA LYS A 105 24.57 -20.37 -11.23
C LYS A 105 25.52 -20.21 -10.05
N GLU A 106 25.08 -19.52 -9.00
CA GLU A 106 25.89 -19.23 -7.80
C GLU A 106 25.86 -20.38 -6.77
N THR A 107 24.74 -21.09 -6.63
CA THR A 107 24.53 -22.08 -5.56
C THR A 107 24.43 -23.52 -6.03
N GLY A 108 24.26 -23.75 -7.34
CA GLY A 108 23.95 -25.08 -7.90
C GLY A 108 22.53 -25.57 -7.60
N ILE A 109 21.71 -24.77 -6.92
CA ILE A 109 20.32 -25.11 -6.56
C ILE A 109 19.38 -24.51 -7.60
N LYS A 110 18.49 -25.34 -8.17
CA LYS A 110 17.47 -24.87 -9.14
C LYS A 110 16.66 -23.69 -8.57
N SER A 111 16.51 -22.65 -9.40
CA SER A 111 15.69 -21.47 -9.09
C SER A 111 14.23 -21.86 -8.80
N LEU A 112 13.53 -21.00 -8.07
CA LEU A 112 12.11 -21.23 -7.77
C LEU A 112 11.26 -21.30 -9.06
N GLU A 113 11.59 -20.48 -10.06
CA GLU A 113 10.98 -20.51 -11.39
C GLU A 113 11.07 -21.90 -12.06
N LYS A 114 12.27 -22.52 -12.03
CA LYS A 114 12.47 -23.85 -12.60
C LYS A 114 11.79 -24.93 -11.79
N ARG A 115 11.77 -24.82 -10.46
CA ARG A 115 11.04 -25.75 -9.59
C ARG A 115 9.54 -25.71 -9.87
N ILE A 116 8.95 -24.53 -10.04
CA ILE A 116 7.54 -24.37 -10.45
C ILE A 116 7.34 -25.01 -11.83
N SER A 117 8.24 -24.76 -12.78
CA SER A 117 8.16 -25.35 -14.13
C SER A 117 8.25 -26.88 -14.14
N GLU A 118 8.87 -27.50 -13.14
CA GLU A 118 8.97 -28.96 -12.99
C GLU A 118 7.75 -29.60 -12.32
N MET A 119 6.91 -28.80 -11.65
CA MET A 119 5.62 -29.26 -11.12
C MET A 119 4.57 -29.47 -12.22
N ALA A 120 4.83 -28.95 -13.43
CA ALA A 120 3.96 -29.16 -14.57
C ALA A 120 4.15 -30.57 -15.18
N GLU A 121 3.07 -31.16 -15.69
CA GLU A 121 3.08 -32.49 -16.30
C GLU A 121 4.05 -32.57 -17.51
N LYS A 122 4.55 -33.77 -17.82
CA LYS A 122 5.42 -33.98 -19.00
C LYS A 122 4.67 -33.59 -20.28
N GLY A 123 5.20 -32.61 -21.02
CA GLY A 123 4.59 -32.07 -22.24
C GLY A 123 3.77 -30.80 -22.04
N TYR A 124 3.71 -30.27 -20.82
CA TYR A 124 3.15 -28.96 -20.53
C TYR A 124 3.93 -27.85 -21.25
N ASP A 125 3.21 -26.85 -21.78
CA ASP A 125 3.85 -25.71 -22.44
C ASP A 125 4.59 -24.86 -21.40
N LYS A 126 5.93 -24.91 -21.46
CA LYS A 126 6.80 -24.22 -20.50
C LYS A 126 6.87 -22.72 -20.76
N ASN A 127 6.50 -22.29 -21.96
CA ASN A 127 6.43 -20.88 -22.32
C ASN A 127 4.98 -20.46 -22.32
N ASN A 128 4.70 -19.20 -21.99
CA ASN A 128 3.37 -18.71 -22.30
C ASN A 128 3.29 -18.72 -23.84
N PRO A 129 2.35 -19.44 -24.48
CA PRO A 129 2.27 -19.50 -25.94
C PRO A 129 2.03 -18.11 -26.55
N PHE A 130 1.57 -17.17 -25.73
CA PHE A 130 1.33 -15.79 -26.07
C PHE A 130 2.55 -14.88 -25.82
N ASP A 131 3.69 -15.44 -25.37
CA ASP A 131 4.96 -14.72 -25.23
C ASP A 131 5.47 -14.25 -26.60
N LEU A 132 5.62 -12.93 -26.72
CA LEU A 132 6.22 -12.28 -27.89
C LEU A 132 7.72 -12.54 -27.89
N ARG A 133 8.17 -13.63 -28.52
CA ARG A 133 9.59 -14.00 -28.58
C ARG A 133 10.49 -13.07 -29.42
N SER A 134 10.00 -11.92 -29.89
CA SER A 134 10.84 -10.96 -30.61
C SER A 134 10.59 -9.52 -30.16
N GLY A 135 11.57 -8.94 -29.46
CA GLY A 135 11.64 -7.54 -29.05
C GLY A 135 11.73 -7.36 -27.54
N ALA A 136 12.38 -6.27 -27.10
CA ALA A 136 12.17 -5.76 -25.75
C ALA A 136 10.65 -5.64 -25.52
N ASN A 137 10.14 -6.14 -24.39
CA ASN A 137 8.74 -6.09 -23.93
C ASN A 137 7.87 -7.34 -24.21
N HIS A 138 8.38 -8.54 -23.90
CA HIS A 138 7.64 -9.83 -23.91
C HIS A 138 6.39 -9.89 -23.00
N ARG A 139 6.11 -8.85 -22.22
CA ARG A 139 5.09 -8.81 -21.16
C ARG A 139 3.91 -7.92 -21.45
N LYS A 140 3.85 -7.37 -22.67
CA LYS A 140 2.80 -6.45 -23.05
C LYS A 140 1.47 -7.15 -23.32
N VAL A 141 1.43 -8.46 -23.50
CA VAL A 141 0.21 -9.18 -23.87
C VAL A 141 0.17 -10.50 -23.13
N GLY A 142 -0.90 -10.75 -22.38
CA GLY A 142 -1.17 -12.06 -21.77
C GLY A 142 -0.52 -12.30 -20.41
N HIS A 143 -0.07 -11.24 -19.74
CA HIS A 143 0.56 -11.28 -18.41
C HIS A 143 -0.21 -10.45 -17.37
N ASP A 144 -1.17 -9.63 -17.78
CA ASP A 144 -2.11 -8.90 -16.92
C ASP A 144 -3.51 -9.53 -16.96
N PHE A 145 -3.80 -10.44 -16.02
CA PHE A 145 -5.08 -11.14 -15.89
C PHE A 145 -6.30 -10.19 -15.89
N PHE A 146 -6.16 -8.98 -15.36
CA PHE A 146 -7.26 -8.03 -15.27
C PHE A 146 -7.66 -7.44 -16.63
N SER A 147 -6.82 -7.61 -17.65
CA SER A 147 -7.07 -7.16 -19.02
C SER A 147 -7.57 -8.27 -19.95
N PHE A 148 -7.67 -9.52 -19.48
CA PHE A 148 -7.82 -10.69 -20.36
C PHE A 148 -9.10 -10.70 -21.18
N ASN A 149 -10.17 -10.08 -20.69
CA ASN A 149 -11.46 -9.99 -21.39
C ASN A 149 -11.53 -8.83 -22.39
N LYS A 150 -10.46 -8.05 -22.57
CA LYS A 150 -10.47 -6.88 -23.44
C LYS A 150 -10.14 -7.25 -24.89
N ASP A 151 -11.01 -6.86 -25.81
CA ASP A 151 -10.85 -7.06 -27.25
C ASP A 151 -9.88 -6.06 -27.88
N ILE A 152 -8.58 -6.27 -27.68
CA ILE A 152 -7.53 -5.38 -28.20
C ILE A 152 -6.66 -6.02 -29.27
N ILE A 153 -6.59 -7.35 -29.33
CA ILE A 153 -5.64 -8.07 -30.18
C ILE A 153 -6.22 -8.15 -31.59
N PRO A 154 -5.59 -7.58 -32.63
CA PRO A 154 -6.11 -7.65 -34.00
C PRO A 154 -6.23 -9.08 -34.50
N GLY A 155 -7.30 -9.41 -35.25
CA GLY A 155 -7.48 -10.75 -35.83
C GLY A 155 -6.37 -11.16 -36.80
N GLU A 156 -5.80 -10.19 -37.51
CA GLU A 156 -4.69 -10.35 -38.45
C GLU A 156 -3.33 -10.50 -37.75
N TYR A 157 -3.27 -10.35 -36.42
CA TYR A 157 -2.06 -10.53 -35.64
C TYR A 157 -1.53 -11.96 -35.76
N ILE A 158 -0.27 -12.13 -36.14
CA ILE A 158 0.33 -13.46 -36.29
C ILE A 158 1.04 -13.87 -35.00
N MET A 159 0.69 -15.03 -34.45
CA MET A 159 1.33 -15.63 -33.28
C MET A 159 1.49 -17.14 -33.39
N ARG A 160 2.24 -17.74 -32.46
CA ARG A 160 2.42 -19.21 -32.44
C ARG A 160 1.18 -19.87 -31.83
N ASP A 161 0.65 -20.87 -32.50
CA ASP A 161 -0.35 -21.77 -31.92
C ASP A 161 0.31 -22.77 -30.94
N LYS A 162 -0.51 -23.60 -30.28
CA LYS A 162 -0.05 -24.66 -29.36
C LYS A 162 0.94 -25.64 -29.97
N SER A 163 0.91 -25.83 -31.30
CA SER A 163 1.84 -26.68 -32.04
C SER A 163 3.10 -25.94 -32.48
N GLY A 164 3.21 -24.65 -32.16
CA GLY A 164 4.34 -23.79 -32.50
C GLY A 164 4.28 -23.15 -33.88
N ASN A 165 3.19 -23.35 -34.64
CA ASN A 165 3.02 -22.83 -35.99
C ASN A 165 2.55 -21.37 -35.95
N LEU A 166 3.08 -20.54 -36.85
CA LEU A 166 2.63 -19.15 -36.98
C LEU A 166 1.27 -19.10 -37.68
N ARG A 167 0.26 -18.56 -37.00
CA ARG A 167 -1.11 -18.41 -37.50
C ARG A 167 -1.69 -17.08 -37.08
N LYS A 168 -2.65 -16.55 -37.84
CA LYS A 168 -3.39 -15.36 -37.44
C LYS A 168 -4.26 -15.68 -36.23
N VAL A 169 -4.45 -14.71 -35.35
CA VAL A 169 -5.33 -14.81 -34.18
C VAL A 169 -6.74 -15.25 -34.58
N ALA A 170 -7.29 -14.68 -35.66
CA ALA A 170 -8.60 -15.06 -36.18
C ALA A 170 -8.67 -16.55 -36.58
N ASP A 171 -7.59 -17.10 -37.14
CA ASP A 171 -7.51 -18.51 -37.54
C ASP A 171 -7.36 -19.46 -36.34
N ILE A 172 -6.69 -18.99 -35.27
CA ILE A 172 -6.54 -19.73 -34.02
C ILE A 172 -7.88 -19.80 -33.28
N VAL A 173 -8.61 -18.68 -33.21
CA VAL A 173 -9.90 -18.61 -32.50
C VAL A 173 -11.04 -19.28 -33.27
N GLY A 174 -10.94 -19.38 -34.60
CA GLY A 174 -11.88 -20.17 -35.43
C GLY A 174 -12.73 -19.35 -36.41
N SER A 175 -12.12 -18.44 -37.18
CA SER A 175 -12.76 -17.73 -38.30
C SER A 175 -14.01 -16.92 -37.90
N SER A 176 -13.86 -16.11 -36.86
CA SER A 176 -14.87 -15.15 -36.42
C SER A 176 -14.87 -13.89 -37.31
N THR A 177 -16.04 -13.26 -37.51
CA THR A 177 -16.19 -11.95 -38.18
C THR A 177 -15.68 -10.78 -37.32
N LYS A 178 -15.19 -11.06 -36.11
CA LYS A 178 -14.68 -10.08 -35.15
C LYS A 178 -13.30 -9.59 -35.59
N GLU A 179 -13.11 -8.27 -35.64
CA GLU A 179 -11.83 -7.65 -36.03
C GLU A 179 -10.76 -7.74 -34.92
N LYS A 180 -11.18 -7.82 -33.65
CA LYS A 180 -10.30 -7.84 -32.48
C LYS A 180 -10.72 -8.91 -31.49
N PHE A 181 -9.76 -9.50 -30.81
CA PHE A 181 -9.95 -10.63 -29.91
C PHE A 181 -9.39 -10.32 -28.53
N SER A 182 -9.92 -11.00 -27.53
CA SER A 182 -9.42 -10.95 -26.16
C SER A 182 -8.40 -12.05 -25.91
N MET A 183 -7.58 -11.88 -24.87
CA MET A 183 -6.69 -12.95 -24.40
C MET A 183 -7.52 -14.17 -23.94
N SER A 184 -8.69 -13.93 -23.36
CA SER A 184 -9.65 -14.99 -23.02
C SER A 184 -10.10 -15.79 -24.24
N ASP A 185 -10.38 -15.14 -25.39
CA ASP A 185 -10.74 -15.82 -26.64
C ASP A 185 -9.61 -16.76 -27.10
N LEU A 186 -8.37 -16.30 -27.01
CA LEU A 186 -7.18 -17.08 -27.36
C LEU A 186 -6.91 -18.25 -26.41
N ILE A 187 -6.97 -18.01 -25.10
CA ILE A 187 -6.84 -19.08 -24.08
C ILE A 187 -7.94 -20.12 -24.28
N ASN A 188 -9.16 -19.69 -24.55
CA ASN A 188 -10.30 -20.58 -24.80
C ASN A 188 -10.07 -21.45 -26.04
N ALA A 189 -9.59 -20.89 -27.14
CA ALA A 189 -9.34 -21.63 -28.38
C ALA A 189 -8.13 -22.56 -28.30
N THR A 190 -7.10 -22.17 -27.55
CA THR A 190 -5.81 -22.90 -27.46
C THR A 190 -5.84 -24.01 -26.42
N TYR A 191 -6.52 -23.77 -25.30
CA TYR A 191 -6.52 -24.65 -24.11
C TYR A 191 -7.91 -25.11 -23.70
N GLY A 192 -8.97 -24.66 -24.39
CA GLY A 192 -10.30 -25.23 -24.21
C GLY A 192 -10.28 -26.72 -24.52
N THR A 193 -10.45 -27.53 -23.48
CA THR A 193 -10.75 -28.94 -23.67
C THR A 193 -12.16 -29.07 -24.22
N ASN A 194 -12.34 -29.92 -25.24
CA ASN A 194 -13.66 -30.45 -25.63
C ASN A 194 -14.16 -31.42 -24.55
N THR A 195 -14.22 -30.99 -23.29
CA THR A 195 -14.82 -31.77 -22.22
C THR A 195 -16.30 -31.43 -22.17
N ASN A 196 -17.15 -32.46 -22.06
CA ASN A 196 -18.60 -32.29 -21.87
C ASN A 196 -18.96 -31.56 -20.55
N ASN A 197 -17.96 -31.21 -19.73
CA ASN A 197 -18.11 -30.52 -18.46
C ASN A 197 -17.51 -29.11 -18.51
N PHE A 198 -18.38 -28.12 -18.62
CA PHE A 198 -18.09 -26.68 -18.62
C PHE A 198 -17.11 -26.25 -17.51
N PHE A 199 -17.26 -26.79 -16.29
CA PHE A 199 -16.42 -26.44 -15.15
C PHE A 199 -15.00 -26.99 -15.23
N SER A 200 -14.77 -28.16 -15.86
CA SER A 200 -13.41 -28.70 -15.99
C SER A 200 -12.61 -27.90 -17.00
N GLY A 201 -13.22 -27.55 -18.13
CA GLY A 201 -12.59 -26.73 -19.16
C GLY A 201 -12.28 -25.30 -18.69
N ILE A 202 -13.02 -24.76 -17.71
CA ILE A 202 -12.71 -23.48 -17.06
C ILE A 202 -11.55 -23.62 -16.08
N TRP A 203 -11.53 -24.69 -15.28
CA TRP A 203 -10.47 -24.92 -14.30
C TRP A 203 -9.11 -25.15 -14.95
N ASP A 204 -9.03 -25.90 -16.06
CA ASP A 204 -7.78 -26.14 -16.78
C ASP A 204 -7.18 -24.84 -17.34
N LYS A 205 -8.02 -23.91 -17.80
CA LYS A 205 -7.62 -22.58 -18.30
C LYS A 205 -7.11 -21.67 -17.19
N ILE A 206 -7.80 -21.67 -16.06
CA ILE A 206 -7.41 -20.93 -14.86
C ILE A 206 -6.10 -21.49 -14.30
N ALA A 207 -5.97 -22.81 -14.22
CA ALA A 207 -4.75 -23.47 -13.75
C ALA A 207 -3.55 -23.17 -14.67
N HIS A 208 -3.74 -23.17 -16.00
CA HIS A 208 -2.68 -22.83 -16.94
C HIS A 208 -2.23 -21.36 -16.80
N THR A 209 -3.20 -20.45 -16.70
CA THR A 209 -2.92 -19.03 -16.46
C THR A 209 -2.21 -18.81 -15.13
N ILE A 210 -2.69 -19.44 -14.04
CA ILE A 210 -2.09 -19.33 -12.70
C ILE A 210 -0.67 -19.87 -12.70
N HIS A 211 -0.38 -20.96 -13.41
CA HIS A 211 0.96 -21.53 -13.47
C HIS A 211 1.97 -20.54 -14.09
N HIS A 212 1.63 -19.91 -15.22
CA HIS A 212 2.48 -18.88 -15.82
C HIS A 212 2.62 -17.66 -14.91
N LEU A 213 1.52 -17.18 -14.33
CA LEU A 213 1.57 -16.06 -13.38
C LEU A 213 2.44 -16.39 -12.17
N ALA A 214 2.37 -17.61 -11.63
CA ALA A 214 3.17 -18.08 -10.50
C ALA A 214 4.65 -18.22 -10.86
N LYS A 215 4.96 -18.60 -12.10
CA LYS A 215 6.33 -18.63 -12.61
C LYS A 215 6.89 -17.21 -12.71
N ASP A 216 6.13 -16.28 -13.27
CA ASP A 216 6.62 -14.93 -13.56
C ASP A 216 6.72 -14.06 -12.29
N ILE A 217 5.78 -14.20 -11.35
CA ILE A 217 5.78 -13.43 -10.09
C ILE A 217 7.02 -13.70 -9.23
N VAL A 218 7.61 -14.90 -9.30
CA VAL A 218 8.81 -15.23 -8.52
C VAL A 218 10.08 -14.73 -9.17
N THR A 219 10.05 -14.30 -10.43
CA THR A 219 11.24 -13.75 -11.10
C THR A 219 11.49 -12.28 -10.69
N PRO A 220 12.73 -11.78 -10.80
CA PRO A 220 13.02 -10.36 -10.60
C PRO A 220 12.27 -9.43 -11.58
N ASN A 221 11.79 -9.96 -12.71
CA ASN A 221 10.98 -9.16 -13.61
C ASN A 221 9.54 -9.01 -13.07
N GLY A 222 9.02 -9.98 -12.30
CA GLY A 222 7.69 -9.95 -11.68
C GLY A 222 6.54 -10.19 -12.66
N LEU A 223 5.35 -9.70 -12.35
CA LEU A 223 4.19 -9.58 -13.24
C LEU A 223 3.93 -8.10 -13.51
N PRO A 224 3.40 -7.69 -14.67
CA PRO A 224 2.97 -6.31 -14.86
C PRO A 224 1.91 -5.92 -13.81
N LEU A 225 1.88 -4.64 -13.42
CA LEU A 225 0.82 -4.16 -12.51
C LEU A 225 -0.57 -4.41 -13.13
N PRO A 226 -1.60 -4.63 -12.29
CA PRO A 226 -2.98 -4.76 -12.75
C PRO A 226 -3.38 -3.62 -13.67
N PHE A 227 -4.10 -3.95 -14.73
CA PHE A 227 -4.66 -3.03 -15.72
C PHE A 227 -3.65 -2.27 -16.59
N THR A 228 -2.36 -2.55 -16.49
CA THR A 228 -1.35 -1.89 -17.34
C THR A 228 -1.51 -2.24 -18.81
N GLU A 229 -1.97 -3.46 -19.14
CA GLU A 229 -2.23 -3.88 -20.52
C GLU A 229 -3.46 -3.16 -21.14
N LEU A 230 -4.30 -2.48 -20.33
CA LEU A 230 -5.36 -1.63 -20.87
C LEU A 230 -4.82 -0.48 -21.73
N LEU A 231 -3.56 -0.09 -21.55
CA LEU A 231 -2.89 0.98 -22.29
C LEU A 231 -2.20 0.51 -23.58
N ASN A 232 -2.29 -0.78 -23.90
CA ASN A 232 -1.71 -1.31 -25.13
C ASN A 232 -2.37 -0.73 -26.39
N LYS A 233 -1.54 -0.36 -27.34
CA LYS A 233 -1.92 0.05 -28.69
C LYS A 233 -1.20 -0.85 -29.69
N PHE A 234 -1.98 -1.42 -30.61
CA PHE A 234 -1.47 -2.18 -31.74
C PHE A 234 -1.36 -1.25 -32.94
N SER A 235 -0.21 -1.27 -33.59
CA SER A 235 0.04 -0.56 -34.85
C SER A 235 0.65 -1.52 -35.85
N GLU A 236 0.23 -1.45 -37.11
CA GLU A 236 0.84 -2.25 -38.18
C GLU A 236 2.35 -2.03 -38.23
N ALA A 237 3.10 -3.11 -38.43
CA ALA A 237 4.54 -3.07 -38.51
C ALA A 237 5.05 -4.12 -39.50
N ASN A 238 6.17 -3.81 -40.16
CA ASN A 238 6.83 -4.76 -41.04
C ASN A 238 7.66 -5.77 -40.22
N ASN A 239 6.98 -6.67 -39.52
CA ASN A 239 7.56 -7.73 -38.70
C ASN A 239 6.76 -9.04 -38.84
N VAL A 240 7.27 -10.13 -38.24
CA VAL A 240 6.66 -11.47 -38.34
C VAL A 240 5.21 -11.50 -37.82
N SER A 241 4.88 -10.65 -36.82
CA SER A 241 3.55 -10.55 -36.24
C SER A 241 2.58 -9.67 -37.05
N GLY A 242 3.06 -8.91 -38.04
CA GLY A 242 2.31 -7.89 -38.79
C GLY A 242 2.00 -6.61 -37.99
N TYR A 243 2.27 -6.63 -36.68
CA TYR A 243 1.96 -5.56 -35.74
C TYR A 243 3.06 -5.39 -34.70
N LYS A 244 3.18 -4.15 -34.20
CA LYS A 244 3.93 -3.78 -33.00
C LYS A 244 2.94 -3.44 -31.89
N VAL A 245 3.27 -3.80 -30.65
CA VAL A 245 2.53 -3.40 -29.45
C VAL A 245 3.30 -2.32 -28.71
N THR A 246 2.68 -1.15 -28.51
CA THR A 246 3.20 -0.06 -27.69
C THR A 246 2.36 0.11 -26.44
N ASN A 247 3.01 0.41 -25.32
CA ASN A 247 2.36 0.71 -24.06
C ASN A 247 3.10 1.88 -23.41
N GLU A 248 2.51 3.07 -23.43
CA GLU A 248 3.19 4.29 -22.97
C GLU A 248 3.68 4.19 -21.52
N LEU A 249 3.02 3.40 -20.67
CA LEU A 249 3.46 3.20 -19.28
C LEU A 249 4.62 2.22 -19.22
N LEU A 250 4.48 1.01 -19.78
CA LEU A 250 5.50 -0.03 -19.74
C LEU A 250 6.73 0.31 -20.59
N ASP A 251 6.60 1.18 -21.59
CA ASP A 251 7.70 1.60 -22.47
C ASP A 251 8.53 2.73 -21.86
N ASN A 252 7.94 3.57 -21.01
CA ASN A 252 8.61 4.73 -20.44
C ASN A 252 9.03 4.56 -18.98
N VAL A 253 8.46 3.58 -18.28
CA VAL A 253 8.72 3.32 -16.87
C VAL A 253 9.45 1.99 -16.72
N GLN A 254 10.50 1.98 -15.89
CA GLN A 254 11.30 0.79 -15.66
C GLN A 254 10.51 -0.29 -14.92
N ASN A 255 10.81 -1.56 -15.18
CA ASN A 255 10.05 -2.70 -14.67
C ASN A 255 9.93 -2.71 -13.14
N GLU A 256 10.92 -2.21 -12.41
CA GLU A 256 10.95 -2.08 -10.94
C GLU A 256 9.82 -1.18 -10.39
N PHE A 257 9.19 -0.38 -11.25
CA PHE A 257 8.08 0.51 -10.87
C PHE A 257 6.75 0.11 -11.49
N VAL A 258 6.72 -0.86 -12.41
CA VAL A 258 5.50 -1.30 -13.10
C VAL A 258 5.26 -2.80 -12.97
N SER A 259 5.91 -3.45 -12.00
CA SER A 259 5.74 -4.87 -11.74
C SER A 259 5.36 -5.21 -10.29
N LEU A 260 4.74 -6.36 -10.11
CA LEU A 260 4.49 -7.05 -8.85
C LEU A 260 5.39 -8.28 -8.75
N ARG A 261 6.08 -8.45 -7.63
CA ARG A 261 6.99 -9.58 -7.39
C ARG A 261 6.56 -10.38 -6.16
N ALA A 262 6.99 -11.62 -6.06
CA ALA A 262 6.76 -12.47 -4.90
C ALA A 262 7.38 -11.86 -3.62
N SER A 263 8.47 -11.12 -3.77
CA SER A 263 9.09 -10.34 -2.70
C SER A 263 8.16 -9.25 -2.16
N ASP A 264 7.27 -8.66 -2.96
CA ASP A 264 6.31 -7.66 -2.49
C ASP A 264 5.33 -8.26 -1.49
N PHE A 265 4.77 -9.43 -1.83
CA PHE A 265 3.85 -10.17 -0.97
C PHE A 265 4.54 -10.74 0.26
N THR A 266 5.74 -11.29 0.08
CA THR A 266 6.53 -11.87 1.18
C THR A 266 6.90 -10.80 2.20
N SER A 267 7.24 -9.60 1.74
CA SER A 267 7.55 -8.46 2.61
C SER A 267 6.35 -8.06 3.48
N VAL A 268 5.17 -7.95 2.88
CA VAL A 268 3.92 -7.66 3.62
C VAL A 268 3.61 -8.77 4.62
N GLY A 269 3.74 -10.04 4.21
CA GLY A 269 3.51 -11.20 5.07
C GLY A 269 4.44 -11.23 6.27
N PHE A 270 5.74 -11.00 6.04
CA PHE A 270 6.77 -10.97 7.08
C PHE A 270 6.47 -9.88 8.13
N ILE A 271 6.24 -8.63 7.69
CA ILE A 271 5.93 -7.52 8.61
C ILE A 271 4.66 -7.84 9.42
N ARG A 272 3.60 -8.34 8.77
CA ARG A 272 2.35 -8.67 9.47
C ARG A 272 2.54 -9.77 10.51
N LEU A 273 3.32 -10.80 10.20
CA LEU A 273 3.58 -11.90 11.11
C LEU A 273 4.38 -11.40 12.32
N THR A 274 5.45 -10.64 12.09
CA THR A 274 6.28 -10.09 13.15
C THR A 274 5.51 -9.09 14.03
N HIS A 275 4.69 -8.24 13.43
CA HIS A 275 3.80 -7.34 14.18
C HIS A 275 2.75 -8.11 14.98
N SER A 276 2.20 -9.20 14.45
CA SER A 276 1.24 -10.03 15.19
C SER A 276 1.87 -10.63 16.45
N VAL A 277 3.16 -11.00 16.39
CA VAL A 277 3.92 -11.43 17.57
C VAL A 277 4.09 -10.27 18.56
N LEU A 278 4.52 -9.09 18.10
CA LEU A 278 4.63 -7.89 18.95
C LEU A 278 3.31 -7.57 19.66
N TYR A 279 2.19 -7.60 18.93
CA TYR A 279 0.88 -7.27 19.48
C TYR A 279 0.44 -8.25 20.56
N ARG A 280 0.82 -9.52 20.46
CA ARG A 280 0.57 -10.52 21.51
C ARG A 280 1.42 -10.25 22.75
N ILE A 281 2.68 -9.86 22.58
CA ILE A 281 3.55 -9.49 23.71
C ILE A 281 3.01 -8.27 24.44
N LYS A 282 2.47 -7.30 23.70
CA LYS A 282 1.89 -6.04 24.21
C LYS A 282 0.44 -6.16 24.68
N GLU A 283 -0.20 -7.32 24.54
CA GLU A 283 -1.63 -7.49 24.82
C GLU A 283 -1.99 -7.16 26.27
N THR A 284 -1.14 -7.54 27.23
CA THR A 284 -1.34 -7.29 28.65
C THR A 284 -1.22 -5.81 29.04
N GLU A 285 -0.36 -5.07 28.33
CA GLU A 285 -0.19 -3.62 28.47
C GLU A 285 -1.37 -2.88 27.82
N TRP A 286 -1.79 -3.34 26.64
CA TRP A 286 -2.81 -2.67 25.84
C TRP A 286 -4.25 -2.96 26.29
N LYS A 287 -4.49 -4.00 27.11
CA LYS A 287 -5.84 -4.38 27.56
C LYS A 287 -6.62 -3.27 28.28
N ASN A 288 -5.90 -2.29 28.84
CA ASN A 288 -6.49 -1.17 29.58
C ASN A 288 -6.91 0.00 28.67
N PHE A 289 -6.54 -0.04 27.38
CA PHE A 289 -6.88 1.00 26.41
C PHE A 289 -8.10 0.60 25.58
N ASP A 290 -8.79 1.59 25.01
CA ASP A 290 -9.93 1.33 24.15
C ASP A 290 -9.50 0.74 22.79
N LYS A 291 -10.43 0.05 22.14
CA LYS A 291 -10.18 -0.64 20.86
C LYS A 291 -9.75 0.30 19.73
N ASN A 292 -10.21 1.55 19.71
CA ASN A 292 -9.85 2.50 18.64
C ASN A 292 -8.39 2.93 18.82
N THR A 293 -7.96 3.19 20.05
CA THR A 293 -6.56 3.54 20.35
C THR A 293 -5.63 2.39 20.02
N ILE A 294 -5.93 1.17 20.44
CA ILE A 294 -5.15 -0.02 20.06
C ILE A 294 -5.07 -0.17 18.53
N SER A 295 -6.17 0.09 17.82
CA SER A 295 -6.21 0.00 16.35
C SER A 295 -5.38 1.10 15.69
N ALA A 296 -5.40 2.32 16.23
CA ALA A 296 -4.59 3.44 15.76
C ALA A 296 -3.09 3.14 15.96
N THR A 297 -2.70 2.64 17.13
CA THR A 297 -1.31 2.26 17.45
C THR A 297 -0.79 1.15 16.54
N LYS A 298 -1.60 0.11 16.30
CA LYS A 298 -1.25 -0.95 15.33
C LYS A 298 -1.06 -0.38 13.93
N ALA A 299 -1.93 0.55 13.50
CA ALA A 299 -1.82 1.21 12.21
C ALA A 299 -0.55 2.09 12.12
N GLN A 300 -0.20 2.83 13.17
CA GLN A 300 1.04 3.62 13.22
C GLN A 300 2.28 2.72 13.09
N LEU A 301 2.34 1.61 13.83
CA LEU A 301 3.43 0.63 13.74
C LEU A 301 3.56 0.05 12.32
N ASN A 302 2.43 -0.29 11.69
CA ASN A 302 2.41 -0.72 10.30
C ASN A 302 2.98 0.34 9.36
N VAL A 303 2.58 1.61 9.51
CA VAL A 303 3.10 2.72 8.69
C VAL A 303 4.61 2.82 8.83
N LEU A 304 5.15 2.79 10.05
CA LEU A 304 6.60 2.89 10.29
C LEU A 304 7.36 1.75 9.60
N SER A 305 6.93 0.50 9.79
CA SER A 305 7.59 -0.66 9.19
C SER A 305 7.48 -0.67 7.66
N TYR A 306 6.30 -0.35 7.12
CA TYR A 306 6.09 -0.28 5.68
C TYR A 306 6.88 0.85 5.02
N CYS A 307 6.89 2.05 5.60
CA CYS A 307 7.69 3.16 5.09
C CYS A 307 9.18 2.82 5.12
N SER A 308 9.66 2.26 6.23
CA SER A 308 11.07 1.87 6.38
C SER A 308 11.48 0.82 5.36
N CYS A 309 10.62 -0.17 5.10
CA CYS A 309 10.86 -1.19 4.08
C CYS A 309 10.91 -0.57 2.66
N VAL A 310 9.90 0.20 2.26
CA VAL A 310 9.87 0.84 0.92
C VAL A 310 11.06 1.76 0.72
N ILE A 311 11.40 2.59 1.71
CA ILE A 311 12.58 3.47 1.65
C ILE A 311 13.85 2.64 1.49
N THR A 312 13.99 1.55 2.24
CA THR A 312 15.18 0.68 2.14
C THR A 312 15.26 -0.04 0.79
N GLN A 313 14.15 -0.55 0.26
CA GLN A 313 14.09 -1.16 -1.09
C GLN A 313 14.46 -0.14 -2.17
N MET A 314 13.94 1.08 -2.07
CA MET A 314 14.29 2.18 -2.98
C MET A 314 15.74 2.62 -2.82
N PHE A 315 16.29 2.62 -1.60
CA PHE A 315 17.69 2.90 -1.35
C PHE A 315 18.58 1.82 -1.97
N LEU A 316 18.26 0.53 -1.78
CA LEU A 316 18.97 -0.58 -2.41
C LEU A 316 18.96 -0.43 -3.94
N TYR A 317 17.82 -0.08 -4.53
CA TYR A 317 17.72 0.21 -5.96
C TYR A 317 18.64 1.37 -6.41
N LEU A 318 18.67 2.48 -5.65
CA LEU A 318 19.49 3.65 -6.02
C LEU A 318 20.99 3.41 -5.87
N PHE A 319 21.42 2.68 -4.83
CA PHE A 319 22.83 2.53 -4.47
C PHE A 319 23.51 1.28 -5.02
N LYS A 320 22.75 0.28 -5.48
CA LYS A 320 23.31 -0.87 -6.23
C LYS A 320 23.73 -0.49 -7.66
N LYS A 321 23.41 0.73 -8.09
CA LYS A 321 23.60 1.25 -9.45
C LYS A 321 24.85 2.11 -9.55
N GLU A 322 26.00 1.50 -9.80
CA GLU A 322 27.29 2.22 -10.00
C GLU A 322 27.33 3.08 -11.29
N ASN A 323 26.32 3.04 -12.17
CA ASN A 323 26.28 3.85 -13.41
C ASN A 323 24.89 4.45 -13.68
N LEU A 324 24.64 5.66 -13.18
CA LEU A 324 23.38 6.39 -13.37
C LEU A 324 23.20 6.98 -14.79
N TYR A 325 24.23 6.99 -15.64
CA TYR A 325 24.28 7.80 -16.87
C TYR A 325 24.04 7.03 -18.19
N THR A 326 24.00 5.70 -18.20
CA THR A 326 23.80 4.93 -19.43
C THR A 326 22.35 4.44 -19.56
N LEU A 327 21.62 5.03 -20.52
CA LEU A 327 20.27 4.64 -20.95
C LEU A 327 20.25 3.40 -21.88
N VAL A 328 21.36 2.66 -21.98
CA VAL A 328 21.45 1.48 -22.86
C VAL A 328 20.67 0.33 -22.25
N ASP A 329 19.74 -0.18 -23.05
CA ASP A 329 18.86 -1.33 -22.86
C ASP A 329 19.34 -2.30 -21.77
N ARG A 330 18.78 -2.10 -20.57
CA ARG A 330 19.08 -2.92 -19.41
C ARG A 330 18.47 -4.28 -19.66
N LYS A 331 19.28 -5.22 -20.11
CA LYS A 331 18.96 -6.64 -20.04
C LYS A 331 18.67 -6.94 -18.56
N THR A 332 17.38 -6.98 -18.22
CA THR A 332 16.77 -7.59 -17.03
C THR A 332 17.78 -8.48 -16.28
N ASN A 333 18.25 -8.08 -15.08
CA ASN A 333 18.83 -8.98 -14.04
C ASN A 333 19.64 -8.35 -12.88
N GLU A 334 19.68 -7.02 -12.65
CA GLU A 334 20.61 -6.48 -11.62
C GLU A 334 19.98 -6.02 -10.28
N ASP A 335 18.68 -5.78 -10.21
CA ASP A 335 18.05 -5.14 -9.03
C ASP A 335 17.30 -6.12 -8.10
N ASP A 336 17.98 -7.14 -7.56
CA ASP A 336 17.44 -7.97 -6.47
C ASP A 336 16.93 -7.08 -5.33
N GLY A 337 15.64 -7.17 -4.97
CA GLY A 337 15.04 -6.43 -3.85
C GLY A 337 14.85 -4.93 -4.06
N GLY A 338 15.39 -4.35 -5.14
CA GLY A 338 15.23 -2.96 -5.52
C GLY A 338 13.97 -2.75 -6.34
N THR A 339 12.85 -2.43 -5.69
CA THR A 339 11.54 -2.27 -6.34
C THR A 339 10.68 -1.24 -5.59
N LEU A 340 9.74 -0.62 -6.31
CA LEU A 340 8.66 0.13 -5.67
C LEU A 340 7.52 -0.84 -5.32
N ASN A 341 7.49 -1.28 -4.06
CA ASN A 341 6.44 -2.18 -3.58
C ASN A 341 5.07 -1.50 -3.49
N TRP A 342 4.29 -1.58 -4.57
CA TRP A 342 2.96 -0.97 -4.70
C TRP A 342 1.93 -1.49 -3.70
N ILE A 343 2.00 -2.78 -3.35
CA ILE A 343 1.12 -3.39 -2.35
C ILE A 343 1.35 -2.70 -1.02
N MET A 344 2.61 -2.55 -0.63
CA MET A 344 2.99 -1.90 0.62
C MET A 344 2.64 -0.41 0.61
N LEU A 345 2.82 0.29 -0.51
CA LEU A 345 2.39 1.69 -0.65
C LEU A 345 0.88 1.87 -0.44
N SER A 346 0.07 0.99 -1.01
CA SER A 346 -1.39 1.00 -0.79
C SER A 346 -1.76 0.76 0.69
N LEU A 347 -1.00 -0.11 1.37
CA LEU A 347 -1.18 -0.38 2.79
C LEU A 347 -0.74 0.81 3.66
N ILE A 348 0.30 1.55 3.28
CA ILE A 348 0.69 2.80 3.97
C ILE A 348 -0.49 3.78 3.93
N ILE A 349 -1.05 4.05 2.74
CA ILE A 349 -2.18 4.97 2.59
C ILE A 349 -3.37 4.52 3.45
N LYS A 350 -3.71 3.22 3.40
CA LYS A 350 -4.78 2.64 4.22
C LYS A 350 -4.54 2.87 5.72
N ASN A 351 -3.34 2.55 6.22
CA ASN A 351 -3.05 2.67 7.65
C ASN A 351 -2.98 4.14 8.08
N VAL A 352 -2.44 5.04 7.25
CA VAL A 352 -2.46 6.49 7.51
C VAL A 352 -3.90 7.00 7.63
N ALA A 353 -4.79 6.61 6.69
CA ALA A 353 -6.20 6.97 6.77
C ALA A 353 -6.87 6.42 8.03
N GLN A 354 -6.52 5.20 8.46
CA GLN A 354 -7.01 4.63 9.71
C GLN A 354 -6.54 5.41 10.95
N VAL A 355 -5.26 5.81 10.99
CA VAL A 355 -4.73 6.65 12.08
C VAL A 355 -5.50 7.96 12.16
N PHE A 356 -5.66 8.68 11.05
CA PHE A 356 -6.43 9.93 11.01
C PHE A 356 -7.89 9.72 11.43
N TYR A 357 -8.53 8.66 10.97
CA TYR A 357 -9.91 8.34 11.32
C TYR A 357 -10.09 8.12 12.84
N TYR A 358 -9.25 7.29 13.44
CA TYR A 358 -9.35 6.99 14.88
C TYR A 358 -8.97 8.18 15.75
N GLN A 359 -7.93 8.94 15.37
CA GLN A 359 -7.57 10.18 16.05
C GLN A 359 -8.68 11.22 15.97
N SER A 360 -9.30 11.41 14.80
CA SER A 360 -10.42 12.34 14.65
C SER A 360 -11.63 11.92 15.49
N LYS A 361 -11.93 10.62 15.56
CA LYS A 361 -13.02 10.10 16.40
C LYS A 361 -12.75 10.34 17.89
N MET A 362 -11.53 10.10 18.34
CA MET A 362 -11.13 10.34 19.73
C MET A 362 -11.17 11.82 20.06
N ASN A 363 -10.62 12.68 19.20
CA ASN A 363 -10.67 14.13 19.39
C ASN A 363 -12.10 14.65 19.48
N LYS A 364 -13.02 14.13 18.65
CA LYS A 364 -14.43 14.50 18.74
C LYS A 364 -15.03 14.07 20.08
N PHE A 365 -14.79 12.83 20.52
CA PHE A 365 -15.25 12.35 21.82
C PHE A 365 -14.74 13.21 22.98
N LEU A 366 -13.45 13.55 22.99
CA LEU A 366 -12.86 14.42 24.00
C LEU A 366 -13.46 15.83 23.99
N LEU A 367 -13.72 16.39 22.80
CA LEU A 367 -14.40 17.68 22.66
C LEU A 367 -15.84 17.63 23.16
N ASP A 368 -16.57 16.54 22.85
CA ASP A 368 -17.95 16.34 23.30
C ASP A 368 -17.99 16.18 24.84
N GLU A 369 -17.07 15.43 25.46
CA GLU A 369 -16.95 15.34 26.93
C GLU A 369 -16.60 16.68 27.56
N GLN A 370 -15.64 17.43 26.98
CA GLN A 370 -15.31 18.78 27.44
C GLN A 370 -16.53 19.71 27.36
N GLN A 371 -17.30 19.62 26.28
CA GLN A 371 -18.52 20.41 26.11
C GLN A 371 -19.60 20.00 27.12
N GLN A 372 -19.76 18.71 27.40
CA GLN A 372 -20.70 18.25 28.42
C GLN A 372 -20.36 18.78 29.81
N ILE A 373 -19.07 18.77 30.18
CA ILE A 373 -18.60 19.37 31.44
C ILE A 373 -18.95 20.86 31.48
N ILE A 374 -18.75 21.59 30.37
CA ILE A 374 -19.13 23.00 30.26
C ILE A 374 -20.65 23.18 30.43
N ASP A 375 -21.46 22.33 29.79
CA ASP A 375 -22.92 22.41 29.84
C ASP A 375 -23.49 22.07 31.22
N GLU A 376 -22.88 21.12 31.93
CA GLU A 376 -23.21 20.78 33.33
C GLU A 376 -22.92 21.97 34.27
N LEU A 377 -21.79 22.64 34.08
CA LEU A 377 -21.46 23.87 34.80
C LEU A 377 -22.48 25.00 34.53
N ILE A 378 -22.92 25.17 33.27
CA ILE A 378 -23.96 26.14 32.90
C ILE A 378 -25.33 25.77 33.52
N LYS A 379 -25.63 24.48 33.65
CA LYS A 379 -26.90 24.03 34.24
C LYS A 379 -26.93 24.23 35.76
N GLU A 380 -25.82 23.96 36.44
CA GLU A 380 -25.67 24.27 37.87
C GLU A 380 -25.83 25.78 38.14
N GLU A 381 -25.26 26.62 37.26
CA GLU A 381 -25.44 28.08 37.31
C GLU A 381 -26.93 28.50 37.25
N ASN A 382 -27.72 27.88 36.37
CA ASN A 382 -29.16 28.19 36.27
C ASN A 382 -29.97 27.68 37.47
N THR A 383 -29.53 26.60 38.11
CA THR A 383 -30.25 25.98 39.25
C THR A 383 -30.00 26.76 40.56
N TYR A 384 -28.81 27.32 40.74
CA TYR A 384 -28.51 28.23 41.86
C TYR A 384 -29.15 29.62 41.69
N GLY A 385 -29.46 30.04 40.45
CA GLY A 385 -30.19 31.29 40.19
C GLY A 385 -31.66 31.27 40.65
N GLU A 386 -32.30 30.09 40.70
CA GLU A 386 -33.69 29.95 41.17
C GLU A 386 -33.81 29.71 42.68
N THR A 387 -32.77 29.19 43.34
CA THR A 387 -32.77 28.92 44.80
C THR A 387 -32.36 30.13 45.65
N VAL A 388 -31.89 31.22 45.03
CA VAL A 388 -31.64 32.50 45.69
C VAL A 388 -32.68 33.53 45.23
N GLN A 389 -33.96 33.20 45.38
CA GLN A 389 -35.02 34.18 45.61
C GLN A 389 -35.58 33.94 47.00
N VAL A 390 -34.95 34.57 48.00
CA VAL A 390 -35.56 34.83 49.31
C VAL A 390 -36.26 36.18 49.26
#